data_AF-A0A3C0SX97-F1
#
_entry.id   AF-A0A3C0SX97-F1
#
_cell.length_a   1.000
_cell.length_b   1.000
_cell.length_c   1.000
_cell.angle_alpha   90.00
_cell.angle_beta   90.00
_cell.angle_gamma   90.00
#
_symmetry.space_group_name_H-M   'P 1'
#
loop_
_entity.id
_entity.type
_entity.pdbx_description
1 polymer ?
#
loop_
_entity_poly.entity_id
_entity_poly.type
_entity_poly.pdbx_seq_one_letter_code
_entity_poly.pdbx_strand_id
1 'polypeptide(L)'
;MKRNIKLVVAYDGTDFCGWQVQKNDRTVQGEIEAALRQIHSADIRLTGSGRTDSGVHADGQTANFYTETDIPAEKFLYALNSLLSQDVRIL
;
A
#
# COMPACT_ATOMS: atom_id res chain seq x y z
N MET A 1 15.87 11.96 8.88
CA MET A 1 16.57 10.66 8.80
C MET A 1 15.69 9.71 8.02
N LYS A 2 16.22 8.98 7.03
CA LYS A 2 15.42 8.06 6.21
C LYS A 2 14.99 6.86 7.05
N ARG A 3 13.68 6.64 7.18
CA ARG A 3 13.06 5.54 7.93
C ARG A 3 12.50 4.51 6.96
N ASN A 4 12.54 3.23 7.34
CA ASN A 4 11.91 2.15 6.60
C ASN A 4 10.69 1.66 7.38
N ILE A 5 9.50 1.75 6.79
CA ILE A 5 8.23 1.42 7.43
C ILE A 5 7.70 0.14 6.82
N LYS A 6 7.39 -0.85 7.67
CA LYS A 6 6.73 -2.10 7.28
C LYS A 6 5.21 -1.93 7.38
N LEU A 7 4.51 -2.40 6.36
CA LEU A 7 3.06 -2.55 6.32
C LEU A 7 2.71 -4.04 6.25
N VAL A 8 1.64 -4.42 6.94
CA VAL A 8 0.94 -5.69 6.70
C VAL A 8 -0.37 -5.32 6.03
N VAL A 9 -0.67 -5.96 4.91
CA VAL A 9 -1.78 -5.58 4.04
C VAL A 9 -2.71 -6.77 3.84
N ALA A 10 -3.99 -6.55 4.09
CA ALA A 10 -5.08 -7.42 3.67
C ALA A 10 -5.82 -6.76 2.50
N TYR A 11 -6.24 -7.55 1.52
CA TYR A 11 -7.05 -7.06 0.42
C TYR A 11 -7.92 -8.13 -0.22
N ASP A 12 -9.09 -7.70 -0.67
CA ASP A 12 -9.92 -8.45 -1.62
C ASP A 12 -9.45 -8.11 -3.04
N GLY A 13 -8.82 -9.08 -3.71
CA GLY A 13 -8.26 -8.90 -5.04
C GLY A 13 -9.27 -8.87 -6.19
N THR A 14 -10.57 -9.08 -5.94
CA THR A 14 -11.60 -9.30 -6.98
C THR A 14 -11.57 -8.21 -8.07
N ASP A 15 -11.49 -6.94 -7.68
CA ASP A 15 -11.51 -5.78 -8.57
C ASP A 15 -10.11 -5.22 -8.89
N PHE A 16 -9.05 -6.00 -8.62
CA PHE A 16 -7.66 -5.62 -8.87
C PHE A 16 -7.01 -6.48 -9.96
N CYS A 17 -6.24 -5.82 -10.82
CA CYS A 17 -5.36 -6.46 -11.80
C CYS A 17 -4.03 -6.91 -11.18
N GLY A 18 -4.13 -7.49 -9.97
CA GLY A 18 -3.03 -8.03 -9.19
C GLY A 18 -2.32 -6.99 -8.32
N TRP A 19 -1.20 -7.41 -7.75
CA TRP A 19 -0.41 -6.58 -6.84
C TRP A 19 0.31 -5.42 -7.56
N GLN A 20 1.06 -5.74 -8.61
CA GLN A 20 2.07 -4.86 -9.19
C GLN A 20 1.44 -3.71 -10.00
N VAL A 21 1.93 -2.48 -9.83
CA VAL A 21 1.50 -1.32 -10.65
C VAL A 21 1.60 -1.60 -12.15
N GLN A 22 0.55 -1.23 -12.87
CA GLN A 22 0.45 -1.25 -14.33
C GLN A 22 -0.01 0.12 -14.84
N LYS A 23 0.07 0.36 -16.15
CA LYS A 23 -0.14 1.70 -16.73
C LYS A 23 -1.59 2.18 -16.63
N ASN A 24 -2.56 1.29 -16.82
CA ASN A 24 -3.97 1.66 -17.00
C ASN A 24 -4.93 0.87 -16.09
N ASP A 25 -4.39 0.06 -15.17
CA ASP A 25 -5.17 -0.90 -14.40
C ASP A 25 -5.09 -0.59 -12.90
N ARG A 26 -6.20 -0.83 -12.20
CA ARG A 26 -6.25 -0.71 -10.75
C ARG A 26 -5.50 -1.88 -10.13
N THR A 27 -4.53 -1.57 -9.27
CA THR A 27 -3.62 -2.56 -8.65
C THR A 27 -3.46 -2.23 -7.18
N VAL A 28 -3.19 -3.24 -6.36
CA VAL A 28 -3.09 -3.03 -4.90
C VAL A 28 -1.91 -2.13 -4.56
N GLN A 29 -0.74 -2.33 -5.20
CA GLN A 29 0.41 -1.45 -5.02
C GLN A 29 0.08 -0.02 -5.43
N GLY A 30 -0.61 0.18 -6.56
CA GLY A 30 -0.98 1.52 -7.05
C GLY A 30 -1.91 2.27 -6.10
N GLU A 31 -2.90 1.58 -5.54
CA GLU A 31 -3.82 2.15 -4.55
C GLU A 31 -3.08 2.65 -3.30
N ILE A 32 -2.16 1.83 -2.78
CA ILE A 32 -1.36 2.18 -1.60
C ILE A 32 -0.36 3.30 -1.91
N GLU A 33 0.29 3.28 -3.08
CA GLU A 33 1.20 4.35 -3.51
C GLU A 33 0.46 5.67 -3.71
N ALA A 34 -0.78 5.67 -4.22
CA ALA A 34 -1.62 6.86 -4.32
C ALA A 34 -1.94 7.46 -2.94
N ALA A 35 -2.31 6.63 -1.96
CA ALA A 35 -2.54 7.07 -0.59
C ALA A 35 -1.25 7.60 0.07
N LEU A 36 -0.12 6.90 -0.11
CA LEU A 36 1.18 7.36 0.39
C LEU A 36 1.58 8.70 -0.24
N ARG A 37 1.33 8.89 -1.54
CA ARG A 37 1.60 10.15 -2.23
C ARG A 37 0.82 11.30 -1.62
N GLN A 38 -0.45 11.08 -1.26
CA GLN A 38 -1.27 12.11 -0.62
C GLN A 38 -0.73 12.48 0.78
N ILE A 39 -0.31 11.48 1.56
CA ILE A 39 0.27 11.70 2.90
C ILE A 39 1.59 12.47 2.83
N HIS A 40 2.44 12.15 1.85
CA HIS A 40 3.80 12.70 1.75
C HIS A 40 3.91 13.92 0.84
N SER A 41 2.86 14.23 0.06
CA SER A 41 2.92 15.22 -1.03
C SER A 41 4.09 14.97 -2.02
N ALA A 42 4.49 13.71 -2.18
CA ALA A 42 5.60 13.27 -3.02
C ALA A 42 5.40 11.81 -3.44
N ASP A 43 6.00 11.38 -4.55
CA ASP A 43 5.90 9.99 -4.99
C ASP A 43 6.68 9.06 -4.05
N ILE A 44 5.97 8.11 -3.44
CA ILE A 44 6.54 7.10 -2.55
C ILE A 44 6.41 5.74 -3.22
N ARG A 45 7.54 5.05 -3.35
CA ARG A 45 7.56 3.69 -3.90
C ARG A 45 7.38 2.65 -2.80
N LEU A 46 6.42 1.75 -3.00
CA LEU A 46 6.15 0.61 -2.16
C LEU A 46 6.85 -0.64 -2.72
N THR A 47 7.45 -1.45 -1.84
CA THR A 47 8.05 -2.74 -2.21
C THR A 47 7.31 -3.86 -1.48
N GLY A 48 6.62 -4.72 -2.23
CA GLY A 48 5.93 -5.89 -1.66
C GLY A 48 6.85 -7.10 -1.45
N SER A 49 6.50 -7.98 -0.52
CA SER A 49 7.21 -9.25 -0.28
C SER A 49 7.03 -10.27 -1.40
N GLY A 50 5.95 -10.14 -2.17
CA GLY A 50 5.65 -10.99 -3.31
C GLY A 50 4.66 -10.31 -4.26
N ARG A 51 4.41 -10.94 -5.41
CA ARG A 51 3.36 -10.54 -6.34
C ARG A 51 2.18 -11.49 -6.23
N THR A 52 0.99 -10.96 -6.47
CA THR A 52 -0.23 -11.73 -6.67
C THR A 52 -0.81 -11.36 -8.03
N ASP A 53 -1.42 -12.36 -8.68
CA ASP A 53 -2.08 -12.19 -9.98
C ASP A 53 -3.46 -11.53 -9.80
N SER A 54 -4.07 -11.11 -10.90
CA SER A 54 -5.41 -10.53 -10.91
C SER A 54 -6.44 -11.40 -10.21
N GLY A 55 -7.27 -10.80 -9.35
CA GLY A 55 -8.30 -11.52 -8.59
C GLY A 55 -7.81 -12.22 -7.32
N VAL A 56 -6.50 -12.36 -7.09
CA VAL A 56 -5.98 -13.07 -5.90
C VAL A 56 -6.08 -12.18 -4.66
N HIS A 57 -6.56 -12.74 -3.55
CA HIS A 57 -6.68 -12.05 -2.25
C HIS A 57 -5.44 -12.26 -1.36
N ALA A 58 -5.30 -11.47 -0.31
CA ALA A 58 -4.32 -11.72 0.75
C ALA A 58 -4.82 -11.23 2.12
N ASP A 59 -4.36 -11.87 3.19
CA ASP A 59 -4.63 -11.49 4.59
C ASP A 59 -3.35 -11.04 5.34
N GLY A 60 -2.20 -11.04 4.67
CA GLY A 60 -0.91 -10.78 5.33
C GLY A 60 0.22 -10.47 4.35
N GLN A 61 -0.11 -9.90 3.19
CA GLN A 61 0.92 -9.46 2.25
C GLN A 61 1.76 -8.38 2.94
N THR A 62 3.06 -8.61 3.03
CA THR A 62 3.96 -7.64 3.68
C THR A 62 4.53 -6.70 2.63
N ALA A 63 4.67 -5.43 2.98
CA ALA A 63 5.32 -4.46 2.12
C ALA A 63 6.10 -3.45 2.94
N ASN A 64 7.01 -2.71 2.30
CA ASN A 64 7.71 -1.62 2.95
C ASN A 64 7.87 -0.41 2.03
N PHE A 65 8.00 0.77 2.65
CA PHE A 65 8.36 2.01 1.96
C PHE A 65 9.33 2.82 2.82
N TYR A 66 10.04 3.74 2.17
CA TYR A 66 10.92 4.67 2.86
C TYR A 66 10.27 6.05 2.99
N THR A 67 10.47 6.69 4.13
CA THR A 67 9.96 8.04 4.41
C THR A 67 10.98 8.85 5.19
N GLU A 68 10.94 10.17 5.03
CA GLU A 68 11.70 11.13 5.85
C GLU A 68 10.81 11.89 6.83
N THR A 69 9.52 11.58 6.86
CA THR A 69 8.56 12.22 7.76
C THR A 69 8.76 11.76 9.21
N ASP A 70 8.38 12.64 10.13
CA ASP A 70 8.35 12.37 11.56
C ASP A 70 7.03 11.73 12.02
N ILE A 71 6.17 11.30 11.08
CA ILE A 71 4.91 10.61 11.39
C ILE A 71 5.22 9.30 12.13
N PRO A 72 4.69 9.07 13.34
CA PRO A 72 4.91 7.81 14.05
C PRO A 72 4.42 6.60 13.23
N ALA A 73 5.13 5.47 13.31
CA ALA A 73 4.88 4.33 12.42
C ALA A 73 3.43 3.81 12.54
N GLU A 74 2.93 3.76 13.78
CA GLU A 74 1.57 3.37 14.15
C GLU A 74 0.48 4.30 13.59
N LYS A 75 0.83 5.54 13.22
CA LYS A 75 -0.13 6.48 12.63
C LYS A 75 -0.38 6.22 11.15
N PHE A 76 0.52 5.52 10.45
CA PHE A 76 0.30 5.13 9.06
C PHE A 76 -0.87 4.16 8.90
N LEU A 77 -1.14 3.31 9.90
CA LEU A 77 -2.32 2.44 9.94
C LEU A 77 -3.61 3.26 9.70
N TYR A 78 -3.83 4.27 10.54
CA TYR A 78 -5.02 5.11 10.48
C TYR A 78 -5.03 6.01 9.26
N ALA A 79 -3.87 6.61 8.93
CA ALA A 79 -3.76 7.52 7.79
C ALA A 79 -4.06 6.79 6.47
N LEU A 80 -3.45 5.63 6.23
CA LEU A 80 -3.67 4.85 5.02
C LEU A 80 -5.10 4.32 4.95
N ASN A 81 -5.61 3.70 6.02
CA ASN A 81 -6.98 3.16 6.02
C ASN A 81 -8.07 4.24 5.84
N SER A 82 -7.78 5.52 6.15
CA SER A 82 -8.70 6.63 5.89
C SER A 82 -8.77 7.04 4.41
N LEU A 83 -7.77 6.68 3.61
CA LEU A 83 -7.64 7.04 2.19
C LEU A 83 -7.90 5.84 1.26
N LEU A 84 -7.60 4.63 1.73
CA LEU A 84 -7.76 3.40 0.96
C LEU A 84 -9.24 3.02 0.80
N SER A 85 -9.57 2.55 -0.39
CA SER A 85 -10.81 1.83 -0.70
C SER A 85 -11.03 0.64 0.25
N GLN A 86 -12.30 0.23 0.43
CA GLN A 86 -12.69 -0.72 1.48
C GLN A 86 -12.13 -2.14 1.30
N ASP A 87 -11.76 -2.47 0.07
CA ASP A 87 -11.15 -3.72 -0.37
C ASP A 87 -9.63 -3.78 -0.09
N VAL A 88 -9.01 -2.73 0.47
CA VAL A 88 -7.61 -2.73 0.93
C VAL A 88 -7.50 -2.18 2.35
N ARG A 89 -6.84 -2.94 3.23
CA ARG A 89 -6.62 -2.55 4.63
C ARG A 89 -5.19 -2.81 5.07
N ILE A 90 -4.64 -1.84 5.80
CA ILE A 90 -3.44 -2.00 6.60
C ILE A 90 -3.86 -2.62 7.93
N LEU A 91 -3.11 -3.64 8.39
CA LEU A 91 -3.29 -4.35 9.66
C LEU A 91 -2.34 -3.85 10.74
#